data_AF-A0ABD2NZG9-F1
#
_entry.id   AF-A0ABD2NZG9-F1
#
_cell.length_a   1.000
_cell.length_b   1.000
_cell.length_c   1.000
_cell.angle_alpha   90.00
_cell.angle_beta   90.00
_cell.angle_gamma   90.00
#
_symmetry.space_group_name_H-M   'P 1'
#
loop_
_entity.id
_entity.type
_entity.pdbx_description
1 polymer ?
#
loop_
_entity_poly.entity_id
_entity_poly.type
_entity_poly.pdbx_seq_one_letter_code
_entity_poly.pdbx_strand_id
1 'polypeptide(L)'
;MSNLKMKRAKAYRNTAITEIQLLLNFAKRAESDINQYNIFKARFSDIERIRDEFDHQNTTIVDLKLQDENGDISLEDTLREGFLADYYCVKARYNNFRN
;
A
#
# COMPACT_ATOMS: atom_id res chain seq x y z
N MET A 1 -18.12 -10.73 17.34
CA MET A 1 -16.73 -11.06 16.93
C MET A 1 -16.25 -10.30 15.69
N SER A 2 -17.10 -9.92 14.71
CA SER A 2 -16.66 -9.26 13.47
C SER A 2 -16.00 -7.87 13.67
N ASN A 3 -16.40 -7.11 14.69
CA ASN A 3 -15.91 -5.74 14.91
C ASN A 3 -14.40 -5.69 15.26
N LEU A 4 -13.88 -6.63 16.07
CA LEU A 4 -12.45 -6.66 16.40
C LEU A 4 -11.60 -7.06 15.18
N LYS A 5 -12.07 -8.04 14.38
CA LYS A 5 -11.40 -8.48 13.15
C LYS A 5 -11.33 -7.33 12.14
N MET A 6 -12.44 -6.62 11.94
CA MET A 6 -12.51 -5.42 11.10
C MET A 6 -11.53 -4.32 11.55
N LYS A 7 -11.50 -4.01 12.85
CA LYS A 7 -10.57 -3.00 13.40
C LYS A 7 -9.11 -3.37 13.16
N ARG A 8 -8.74 -4.63 13.35
CA ARG A 8 -7.38 -5.12 13.09
C ARG A 8 -7.02 -5.03 11.61
N ALA A 9 -7.90 -5.49 10.72
CA ALA A 9 -7.66 -5.42 9.29
C ALA A 9 -7.47 -3.97 8.81
N LYS A 10 -8.30 -3.03 9.29
CA LYS A 10 -8.13 -1.60 9.00
C LYS A 10 -6.79 -1.05 9.48
N ALA A 11 -6.36 -1.43 10.69
CA ALA A 11 -5.08 -0.98 11.24
C ALA A 11 -3.90 -1.44 10.36
N TYR A 12 -3.83 -2.74 10.03
CA TYR A 12 -2.76 -3.29 9.20
C TYR A 12 -2.77 -2.75 7.77
N ARG A 13 -3.97 -2.59 7.16
CA ARG A 13 -4.09 -1.92 5.86
C ARG A 13 -3.54 -0.50 5.90
N ASN A 14 -3.87 0.28 6.94
CA ASN A 14 -3.38 1.65 7.09
C ASN A 14 -1.86 1.71 7.30
N THR A 15 -1.27 0.70 7.95
CA THR A 15 0.18 0.53 8.01
C THR A 15 0.75 0.35 6.60
N ALA A 16 0.20 -0.55 5.79
CA ALA A 16 0.65 -0.77 4.41
C ALA A 16 0.53 0.51 3.55
N ILE A 17 -0.57 1.26 3.66
CA ILE A 17 -0.75 2.57 3.00
C ILE A 17 0.38 3.54 3.42
N THR A 18 0.68 3.61 4.71
CA THR A 18 1.73 4.49 5.23
C THR A 18 3.11 4.06 4.69
N GLU A 19 3.39 2.76 4.65
CA GLU A 19 4.65 2.22 4.14
C GLU A 19 4.84 2.53 2.65
N ILE A 20 3.80 2.40 1.81
CA ILE A 20 3.92 2.71 0.39
C ILE A 20 4.10 4.21 0.14
N GLN A 21 3.43 5.07 0.92
CA GLN A 21 3.60 6.51 0.85
C GLN A 21 5.01 6.96 1.26
N LEU A 22 5.59 6.31 2.28
CA LEU A 22 6.99 6.54 2.66
C LEU A 22 7.95 6.13 1.53
N LEU A 23 7.74 4.96 0.92
CA LEU A 23 8.51 4.51 -0.24
C LEU A 23 8.40 5.48 -1.42
N LEU A 24 7.20 6.00 -1.68
CA LEU A 24 6.96 7.00 -2.71
C LEU A 24 7.75 8.30 -2.44
N ASN A 25 7.80 8.73 -1.19
CA ASN A 25 8.59 9.90 -0.81
C ASN A 25 10.09 9.66 -0.96
N PHE A 26 10.60 8.48 -0.63
CA PHE A 26 11.99 8.12 -0.90
C PHE A 26 12.28 8.09 -2.40
N ALA A 27 11.39 7.50 -3.20
CA ALA A 27 11.53 7.43 -4.65
C ALA A 27 11.60 8.83 -5.29
N LYS A 28 10.77 9.78 -4.83
CA LYS A 28 10.81 11.18 -5.29
C LYS A 28 12.12 11.88 -4.93
N ARG A 29 12.63 11.68 -3.72
CA ARG A 29 13.91 12.29 -3.28
C ARG A 29 15.12 11.67 -3.94
N ALA A 30 15.05 10.39 -4.31
CA ALA A 30 16.10 9.69 -5.03
C ALA A 30 16.37 10.27 -6.43
N GLU A 31 15.43 11.01 -7.02
CA GLU A 31 15.61 11.68 -8.32
C GLU A 31 16.69 12.79 -8.27
N SER A 32 16.97 13.34 -7.07
CA SER A 32 17.90 14.46 -6.90
C SER A 32 19.06 14.21 -5.93
N ASP A 33 19.07 13.09 -5.19
CA ASP A 33 20.11 12.76 -4.20
C ASP A 33 20.48 11.28 -4.23
N ILE A 34 21.76 10.99 -4.51
CA ILE A 34 22.31 9.63 -4.57
C ILE A 34 22.24 8.89 -3.23
N ASN A 35 22.33 9.60 -2.10
CA ASN A 35 22.18 9.00 -0.78
C ASN A 35 20.73 8.55 -0.57
N GLN A 36 19.77 9.35 -1.05
CA GLN A 36 18.34 8.99 -1.01
C GLN A 36 18.05 7.81 -1.93
N TYR A 37 18.72 7.72 -3.08
CA TYR A 37 18.61 6.54 -3.96
C TYR A 37 19.04 5.25 -3.26
N ASN A 38 20.17 5.25 -2.53
CA ASN A 38 20.61 4.07 -1.80
C ASN A 38 19.62 3.63 -0.72
N ILE A 39 19.02 4.58 0.01
CA ILE A 39 17.95 4.30 0.99
C ILE A 39 16.73 3.75 0.27
N PHE A 40 16.29 4.39 -0.81
CA PHE A 40 15.15 3.96 -1.61
C PHE A 40 15.32 2.53 -2.11
N LYS A 41 16.48 2.21 -2.71
CA LYS A 41 16.81 0.88 -3.21
C LYS A 41 16.76 -0.20 -2.11
N ALA A 42 17.29 0.09 -0.93
CA ALA A 42 17.22 -0.84 0.20
C ALA A 42 15.76 -1.11 0.61
N ARG A 43 14.96 -0.04 0.75
CA ARG A 43 13.55 -0.14 1.16
C ARG A 43 12.65 -0.72 0.08
N PHE A 44 13.01 -0.58 -1.20
CA PHE A 44 12.23 -1.12 -2.32
C PHE A 44 12.08 -2.64 -2.24
N SER A 45 13.02 -3.35 -1.60
CA SER A 45 12.91 -4.80 -1.38
C SER A 45 11.62 -5.22 -0.64
N ASP A 46 11.04 -4.32 0.15
CA ASP A 46 9.80 -4.56 0.90
C ASP A 46 8.52 -4.36 0.06
N ILE A 47 8.61 -3.86 -1.17
CA ILE A 47 7.44 -3.33 -1.90
C ILE A 47 6.36 -4.39 -2.18
N GLU A 48 6.76 -5.62 -2.50
CA GLU A 48 5.80 -6.70 -2.75
C GLU A 48 5.14 -7.15 -1.44
N ARG A 49 5.88 -7.24 -0.34
CA ARG A 49 5.32 -7.52 0.99
C ARG A 49 4.27 -6.48 1.39
N ILE A 50 4.53 -5.20 1.14
CA ILE A 50 3.61 -4.11 1.46
C ILE A 50 2.32 -4.24 0.64
N ARG A 51 2.43 -4.59 -0.64
CA ARG A 51 1.26 -4.86 -1.49
C ARG A 51 0.46 -6.05 -0.99
N ASP A 52 1.11 -7.17 -0.69
CA ASP A 52 0.45 -8.40 -0.26
C ASP A 52 -0.32 -8.17 1.07
N GLU A 53 0.27 -7.43 2.01
CA GLU A 53 -0.39 -7.05 3.25
C GLU A 53 -1.62 -6.18 2.97
N PHE A 54 -1.50 -5.16 2.09
CA PHE A 54 -2.63 -4.34 1.70
C PHE A 54 -3.76 -5.18 1.09
N ASP A 55 -3.46 -6.00 0.07
CA ASP A 55 -4.43 -6.81 -0.65
C ASP A 55 -5.12 -7.81 0.31
N HIS A 56 -4.37 -8.45 1.20
CA HIS A 56 -4.92 -9.37 2.20
C HIS A 56 -5.90 -8.69 3.17
N GLN A 57 -5.50 -7.54 3.73
CA GLN A 57 -6.33 -6.83 4.70
C GLN A 57 -7.53 -6.15 4.05
N ASN A 58 -7.36 -5.60 2.83
CA ASN A 58 -8.46 -4.99 2.09
C ASN A 58 -9.52 -6.03 1.70
N THR A 59 -9.08 -7.21 1.23
CA THR A 59 -10.00 -8.34 0.96
C THR A 59 -10.76 -8.75 2.22
N THR A 60 -10.07 -8.86 3.36
CA THR A 60 -10.71 -9.18 4.64
C THR A 60 -11.78 -8.15 5.03
N ILE A 61 -11.54 -6.85 4.77
CA ILE A 61 -12.51 -5.79 5.04
C ILE A 61 -13.72 -5.90 4.11
N VAL A 62 -13.49 -6.11 2.82
CA VAL A 62 -14.54 -6.29 1.81
C VAL A 62 -15.42 -7.49 2.18
N ASP A 63 -14.82 -8.64 2.48
CA ASP A 63 -15.57 -9.85 2.87
C ASP A 63 -16.44 -9.61 4.10
N LEU A 64 -15.93 -8.90 5.10
CA LEU A 64 -16.68 -8.57 6.31
C LEU A 64 -17.80 -7.55 6.06
N LYS A 65 -17.64 -6.65 5.09
CA LYS A 65 -18.69 -5.71 4.68
C LYS A 65 -19.78 -6.41 3.88
N LEU A 66 -19.43 -7.32 2.98
CA LEU A 66 -20.39 -8.07 2.16
C LEU A 66 -21.24 -9.06 2.98
N GLN A 67 -20.86 -9.35 4.22
CA GLN A 67 -21.70 -10.09 5.18
C GLN A 67 -22.84 -9.24 5.76
N ASP A 68 -22.79 -7.92 5.60
CA ASP A 68 -23.86 -6.99 5.94
C ASP A 68 -24.70 -6.73 4.66
N GLU A 69 -26.02 -6.88 4.74
CA GLU A 69 -26.93 -6.66 3.61
C GLU A 69 -26.84 -5.23 3.04
N ASN A 70 -26.33 -4.28 3.83
CA ASN A 70 -26.10 -2.88 3.43
C ASN A 70 -24.61 -2.56 3.26
N GLY A 71 -23.76 -3.57 3.07
CA GLY A 71 -22.31 -3.42 2.98
C GLY A 71 -21.84 -2.59 1.77
N ASP A 72 -21.62 -1.29 1.97
CA ASP A 72 -21.00 -0.42 0.97
C ASP A 72 -19.47 -0.60 0.92
N ILE A 73 -18.96 -1.04 -0.23
CA ILE A 73 -17.53 -1.27 -0.48
C ILE A 73 -16.85 -0.14 -1.29
N SER A 74 -17.58 0.90 -1.70
CA SER A 74 -17.07 1.98 -2.57
C SER A 74 -15.81 2.67 -2.02
N LEU A 75 -15.76 2.89 -0.70
CA LEU A 75 -14.57 3.42 -0.02
C LEU A 75 -13.36 2.49 -0.17
N GLU A 76 -13.57 1.18 -0.13
CA GLU A 76 -12.47 0.21 -0.17
C GLU A 76 -11.91 0.04 -1.58
N ASP A 77 -12.76 0.21 -2.60
CA ASP A 77 -12.33 0.32 -4.00
C ASP A 77 -11.50 1.59 -4.24
N THR A 78 -11.97 2.74 -3.74
CA THR A 78 -11.24 4.01 -3.83
C THR A 78 -9.87 3.92 -3.16
N LEU A 79 -9.81 3.31 -1.97
CA LEU A 79 -8.53 3.11 -1.26
C LEU A 79 -7.61 2.15 -2.01
N ARG A 80 -8.16 1.10 -2.65
CA ARG A 80 -7.39 0.17 -3.48
C ARG A 80 -6.80 0.86 -4.70
N GLU A 81 -7.58 1.66 -5.40
CA GLU A 81 -7.11 2.42 -6.56
C GLU A 81 -5.97 3.37 -6.18
N GLY A 82 -6.14 4.14 -5.10
CA GLY A 82 -5.09 5.04 -4.59
C GLY A 82 -3.82 4.31 -4.19
N PHE A 83 -3.95 3.19 -3.46
CA PHE A 83 -2.80 2.37 -3.08
C PHE A 83 -2.06 1.79 -4.30
N LEU A 84 -2.79 1.25 -5.27
CA LEU A 84 -2.20 0.69 -6.49
C LEU A 84 -1.50 1.76 -7.33
N ALA A 85 -2.06 2.97 -7.42
CA ALA A 85 -1.43 4.09 -8.10
C ALA A 85 -0.06 4.41 -7.48
N ASP A 86 0.01 4.52 -6.14
CA ASP A 86 1.27 4.74 -5.42
C ASP A 86 2.26 3.57 -5.63
N TYR A 87 1.80 2.33 -5.51
CA TYR A 87 2.61 1.12 -5.73
C TYR A 87 3.25 1.08 -7.13
N TYR A 88 2.45 1.26 -8.18
CA TYR A 88 2.97 1.24 -9.55
C TYR A 88 3.87 2.43 -9.84
N CYS A 89 3.60 3.60 -9.25
CA CYS A 89 4.48 4.77 -9.35
C CYS A 89 5.86 4.48 -8.75
N VAL A 90 5.92 3.85 -7.58
CA VAL A 90 7.20 3.44 -6.96
C VAL A 90 7.94 2.43 -7.84
N LYS A 91 7.26 1.40 -8.37
CA LYS A 91 7.89 0.40 -9.26
C LYS A 91 8.44 1.02 -10.53
N ALA A 92 7.68 1.91 -11.17
CA ALA A 92 8.12 2.60 -12.37
C ALA A 92 9.39 3.43 -12.11
N ARG A 93 9.41 4.22 -11.02
CA ARG A 93 10.60 4.99 -10.63
C ARG A 93 11.81 4.10 -10.39
N TYR A 94 11.66 3.01 -9.64
CA TYR A 94 12.78 2.09 -9.38
C TYR A 94 13.37 1.51 -10.67
N ASN A 95 12.51 1.11 -11.62
CA ASN A 95 12.95 0.59 -12.90
C ASN A 95 13.66 1.66 -13.75
N ASN A 96 13.23 2.92 -13.68
CA ASN A 96 13.90 4.02 -14.38
C ASN A 96 15.32 4.26 -13.87
N PHE A 97 15.61 4.03 -12.59
CA PHE A 97 16.97 4.14 -12.05
C PHE A 97 17.89 2.96 -12.42
N ARG A 98 17.34 1.85 -12.95
CA ARG A 98 18.12 0.66 -13.34
C ARG A 98 18.54 0.67 -14.81
N ASN A 99 17.92 1.53 -15.62
CA ASN A 99 18.22 1.73 -17.03
C ASN A 99 19.18 2.91 -17.20
#